data_AF-A0A0F8XWW4-F1
#
_entry.id   AF-A0A0F8XWW4-F1
#
_cell.length_a   1.000
_cell.length_b   1.000
_cell.length_c   1.000
_cell.angle_alpha   90.00
_cell.angle_beta   90.00
_cell.angle_gamma   90.00
#
_symmetry.space_group_name_H-M   'P 1'
#
loop_
_entity.id
_entity.type
_entity.pdbx_description
1 polymer ?
#
loop_
_entity_poly.entity_id
_entity_poly.type
_entity_poly.pdbx_seq_one_letter_code
_entity_poly.pdbx_strand_id
1 'polypeptide(L)'
;GHKVQLEGIKQGAALSPPVKVTDLKIADYTVTVEAGPDMNYQDAIVLAMQREKAAFKLYSDLAWLAEDPELKDIFLILAQEEARHKLRFEIEFDEIVFKEN
;
A
#
# COMPACT_ATOMS: atom_id res chain seq x y z
N GLY A 1 17.89 -21.35 13.02
CA GLY A 1 17.32 -20.50 14.09
C GLY A 1 16.18 -21.19 14.82
N HIS A 2 15.02 -21.35 14.17
CA HIS A 2 13.76 -21.69 14.85
C HIS A 2 13.73 -23.12 15.44
N LYS A 3 14.33 -24.11 14.77
CA LYS A 3 14.39 -25.51 15.25
C LYS A 3 15.10 -25.66 16.60
N VAL A 4 16.22 -24.95 16.79
CA VAL A 4 17.02 -24.99 18.04
C VAL A 4 16.26 -24.34 19.20
N GLN A 5 15.55 -23.24 18.95
CA GLN A 5 14.68 -22.62 19.96
C GLN A 5 13.53 -23.54 20.37
N LEU A 6 12.91 -24.24 19.42
CA LEU A 6 11.81 -25.18 19.70
C LEU A 6 12.28 -26.42 20.50
N GLU A 7 13.47 -26.95 20.20
CA GLU A 7 14.08 -28.05 20.96
C GLU A 7 14.47 -27.63 22.38
N GLY A 8 14.92 -26.39 22.58
CA GLY A 8 15.20 -25.81 23.90
C GLY A 8 13.95 -25.65 24.77
N ILE A 9 12.81 -25.23 24.18
CA ILE A 9 11.52 -25.14 24.88
C ILE A 9 11.07 -26.52 25.39
N LYS A 10 11.27 -27.56 24.58
CA LYS A 10 10.95 -28.95 24.98
C LYS A 10 11.76 -29.41 26.20
N GLN A 11 12.92 -28.80 26.45
CA GLN A 11 13.80 -29.07 27.59
C GLN A 11 13.60 -28.08 28.75
N GLY A 12 12.58 -27.22 28.71
CA GLY A 12 12.24 -26.28 29.79
C GLY A 12 12.93 -24.92 29.71
N ALA A 13 13.57 -24.57 28.59
CA ALA A 13 14.15 -23.24 28.41
C ALA A 13 13.07 -22.19 28.13
N ALA A 14 13.19 -21.03 28.78
CA ALA A 14 12.30 -19.90 28.56
C ALA A 14 12.56 -19.26 27.18
N LEU A 15 11.48 -18.95 26.45
CA LEU A 15 11.55 -18.16 25.22
C LEU A 15 12.05 -16.75 25.56
N SER A 16 12.99 -16.24 24.76
CA SER A 16 13.30 -14.82 24.79
C SER A 16 12.03 -14.03 24.46
N PRO A 17 11.75 -12.91 25.17
CA PRO A 17 10.58 -12.09 24.88
C PRO A 17 10.60 -11.68 23.41
N PRO A 18 9.44 -11.66 22.73
CA PRO A 18 9.38 -11.26 21.34
C PRO A 18 9.92 -9.83 21.23
N VAL A 19 10.99 -9.67 20.45
CA VAL A 19 11.42 -8.34 20.01
C VAL A 19 10.26 -7.80 19.19
N LYS A 20 9.67 -6.67 19.62
CA LYS A 20 8.69 -5.94 18.81
C LYS A 20 9.41 -5.51 17.53
N VAL A 21 9.19 -6.26 16.46
CA VAL A 21 9.57 -5.84 15.11
C VAL A 21 8.46 -4.94 14.62
N THR A 22 8.76 -3.68 14.36
CA THR A 22 7.84 -2.76 13.67
C THR A 22 7.75 -3.22 12.23
N ASP A 23 6.69 -3.95 11.91
CA ASP A 23 6.35 -4.31 10.53
C ASP A 23 5.76 -3.08 9.84
N LEU A 24 6.58 -2.43 9.01
CA LEU A 24 6.17 -1.22 8.28
C LEU A 24 5.26 -1.52 7.08
N LYS A 25 5.06 -2.80 6.73
CA LYS A 25 4.19 -3.25 5.63
C LYS A 25 4.36 -2.49 4.31
N ILE A 26 5.56 -2.00 4.03
CA ILE A 26 5.85 -1.15 2.86
C ILE A 26 5.48 -1.86 1.55
N ALA A 27 5.66 -3.18 1.50
CA ALA A 27 5.27 -4.01 0.36
C ALA A 27 3.77 -3.97 0.05
N ASP A 28 2.90 -3.73 1.05
CA ASP A 28 1.44 -3.66 0.88
C ASP A 28 1.00 -2.44 0.05
N TYR A 29 1.89 -1.48 -0.17
CA TYR A 29 1.65 -0.27 -0.96
C TYR A 29 2.43 -0.28 -2.29
N THR A 30 3.10 -1.39 -2.62
CA THR A 30 3.77 -1.53 -3.92
C THR A 30 2.80 -2.10 -4.94
N VAL A 31 2.80 -1.52 -6.15
CA VAL A 31 2.07 -2.07 -7.29
C VAL A 31 2.98 -3.05 -8.01
N THR A 32 2.48 -4.25 -8.28
CA THR A 32 3.24 -5.36 -8.85
C THR A 32 3.44 -5.28 -10.36
N VAL A 33 2.78 -4.33 -11.02
CA VAL A 33 2.88 -4.12 -12.47
C VAL A 33 4.03 -3.16 -12.76
N GLU A 34 5.06 -3.66 -13.44
CA GLU A 34 6.18 -2.86 -13.93
C GLU A 34 5.78 -2.16 -15.25
N ALA A 35 6.09 -0.87 -15.34
CA ALA A 35 5.89 -0.13 -16.59
C ALA A 35 6.89 -0.63 -17.64
N GLY A 36 6.38 -1.13 -18.76
CA GLY A 36 7.17 -1.67 -19.87
C GLY A 36 6.96 -0.90 -21.17
N PRO A 37 7.86 -1.06 -22.16
CA PRO A 37 7.76 -0.38 -23.45
C PRO A 37 6.55 -0.84 -24.28
N ASP A 38 6.01 -2.02 -24.01
CA ASP A 38 4.84 -2.59 -24.70
C ASP A 38 3.51 -2.22 -24.04
N MET A 39 3.54 -1.40 -22.98
CA MET A 39 2.35 -0.97 -22.25
C MET A 39 1.51 -0.05 -23.14
N ASN A 40 0.25 -0.44 -23.39
CA ASN A 40 -0.68 0.42 -24.11
C ASN A 40 -1.25 1.52 -23.17
N TYR A 41 -1.99 2.47 -23.74
CA TYR A 41 -2.54 3.58 -22.96
C TYR A 41 -3.52 3.13 -21.87
N GLN A 42 -4.35 2.14 -22.17
CA GLN A 42 -5.31 1.57 -21.23
C GLN A 42 -4.60 0.93 -20.03
N ASP A 43 -3.54 0.15 -20.28
CA ASP A 43 -2.69 -0.46 -19.26
C ASP A 43 -2.02 0.60 -18.39
N ALA A 44 -1.58 1.71 -18.98
CA ALA A 44 -0.97 2.82 -18.25
C ALA A 44 -1.97 3.50 -17.29
N ILE A 45 -3.23 3.69 -17.71
CA ILE A 45 -4.28 4.23 -16.83
C ILE A 45 -4.62 3.24 -15.72
N VAL A 46 -4.70 1.95 -16.00
CA VAL A 46 -4.92 0.92 -14.97
C VAL A 46 -3.78 0.91 -13.95
N LEU A 47 -2.53 0.99 -14.39
CA LEU A 47 -1.38 1.12 -13.52
C LEU A 47 -1.45 2.39 -12.66
N ALA A 48 -1.83 3.53 -13.24
CA ALA A 48 -2.01 4.78 -12.51
C ALA A 48 -3.07 4.63 -11.41
N MET A 49 -4.27 4.10 -11.72
CA MET A 49 -5.32 3.84 -10.74
C MET A 49 -4.86 2.93 -9.58
N GLN A 50 -4.07 1.90 -9.88
CA GLN A 50 -3.51 1.01 -8.85
C GLN A 50 -2.54 1.75 -7.93
N ARG A 51 -1.71 2.65 -8.47
CA ARG A 51 -0.79 3.49 -7.68
C ARG A 51 -1.54 4.46 -6.79
N GLU A 52 -2.57 5.14 -7.33
CA GLU A 52 -3.40 6.05 -6.54
C GLU A 52 -4.10 5.31 -5.38
N LYS A 53 -4.62 4.11 -5.64
CA LYS A 53 -5.22 3.26 -4.59
C LYS A 53 -4.22 2.88 -3.50
N ALA A 54 -2.98 2.54 -3.87
CA ALA A 54 -1.94 2.19 -2.93
C ALA A 54 -1.50 3.38 -2.08
N ALA A 55 -1.33 4.56 -2.70
CA ALA A 55 -0.99 5.81 -2.03
C ALA A 55 -2.11 6.26 -1.07
N PHE A 56 -3.38 6.18 -1.49
CA PHE A 56 -4.55 6.42 -0.64
C PHE A 56 -4.50 5.57 0.64
N LYS A 57 -4.24 4.26 0.49
CA LYS A 57 -4.17 3.33 1.61
C LYS A 57 -3.00 3.69 2.53
N LEU A 58 -1.83 3.98 1.96
CA LEU A 58 -0.64 4.39 2.73
C LEU A 58 -0.94 5.61 3.60
N TYR A 59 -1.47 6.68 3.01
CA TYR A 59 -1.76 7.90 3.74
C TYR A 59 -2.89 7.71 4.77
N SER A 60 -3.89 6.87 4.47
CA SER A 60 -4.93 6.52 5.45
C SER A 60 -4.35 5.78 6.66
N ASP A 61 -3.46 4.82 6.42
CA ASP A 61 -2.80 4.04 7.48
C ASP A 61 -1.83 4.92 8.29
N LEU A 62 -1.10 5.83 7.65
CA LEU A 62 -0.26 6.82 8.32
C LEU A 62 -1.08 7.80 9.18
N ALA A 63 -2.24 8.26 8.69
CA ALA A 63 -3.16 9.10 9.46
C ALA A 63 -3.70 8.37 10.70
N TRP A 64 -3.91 7.05 10.61
CA TRP A 64 -4.34 6.23 11.73
C TRP A 64 -3.24 6.03 12.79
N LEU A 65 -1.98 5.93 12.34
CA LEU A 65 -0.81 5.76 13.21
C LEU A 65 -0.27 7.07 13.81
N ALA A 66 -0.60 8.22 13.23
CA ALA A 66 -0.10 9.51 13.68
C ALA A 66 -0.67 9.90 15.06
N GLU A 67 0.22 10.13 16.01
CA GLU A 67 -0.12 10.66 17.35
C GLU A 67 -0.28 12.18 17.34
N ASP A 68 0.45 12.87 16.45
CA ASP A 68 0.37 14.32 16.26
C ASP A 68 -0.87 14.69 15.42
N PRO A 69 -1.79 15.54 15.93
CA PRO A 69 -2.98 15.95 15.19
C PRO A 69 -2.69 16.65 13.86
N GLU A 70 -1.63 17.45 13.77
CA GLU A 70 -1.26 18.18 12.55
C GLU A 70 -0.77 17.21 11.46
N LEU A 71 0.06 16.23 11.84
CA LEU A 71 0.50 15.17 10.92
C LEU A 71 -0.68 14.31 10.45
N LYS A 72 -1.61 13.99 11.35
CA LYS A 72 -2.83 13.25 11.01
C LYS A 72 -3.64 13.99 9.94
N ASP A 73 -3.86 15.29 10.13
CA ASP A 73 -4.61 16.10 9.17
C ASP A 73 -3.90 16.18 7.81
N ILE A 74 -2.57 16.31 7.79
CA ILE A 74 -1.79 16.28 6.55
C ILE A 74 -1.98 14.95 5.82
N PHE A 75 -1.89 13.82 6.51
CA PHE A 75 -2.08 12.51 5.87
C PHE A 75 -3.51 12.31 5.37
N LEU A 76 -4.53 12.80 6.08
CA LEU A 76 -5.92 12.77 5.61
C LEU A 76 -6.12 13.62 4.34
N ILE A 77 -5.48 14.79 4.27
CA ILE A 77 -5.50 15.64 3.07
C ILE A 77 -4.86 14.90 1.90
N LEU A 78 -3.69 14.30 2.09
CA LEU A 78 -2.99 13.53 1.05
C LEU A 78 -3.81 12.34 0.57
N ALA A 79 -4.39 11.55 1.49
CA ALA A 79 -5.30 10.47 1.11
C ALA A 79 -6.47 11.01 0.26
N GLN A 80 -7.06 12.14 0.64
CA GLN A 80 -8.17 12.72 -0.11
C GLN A 80 -7.76 13.21 -1.52
N GLU A 81 -6.53 13.71 -1.70
CA GLU A 81 -5.98 14.05 -3.03
C GLU A 81 -5.87 12.80 -3.92
N GLU A 82 -5.31 11.69 -3.42
CA GLU A 82 -5.16 10.47 -4.22
C GLU A 82 -6.52 9.84 -4.58
N ALA A 83 -7.53 9.99 -3.72
CA ALA A 83 -8.90 9.61 -4.07
C ALA A 83 -9.45 10.41 -5.25
N ARG A 84 -9.13 11.72 -5.34
CA ARG A 84 -9.52 12.56 -6.48
C ARG A 84 -8.75 12.21 -7.74
N HIS A 85 -7.44 11.94 -7.62
CA HIS A 85 -6.62 11.48 -8.74
C HIS A 85 -7.15 10.15 -9.31
N LYS A 86 -7.46 9.19 -8.43
CA LYS A 86 -8.06 7.91 -8.83
C LYS A 86 -9.38 8.11 -9.57
N LEU A 87 -10.28 8.95 -9.05
CA LEU A 87 -11.55 9.23 -9.71
C LEU A 87 -11.36 9.83 -11.11
N ARG A 88 -10.38 10.73 -11.28
CA ARG A 88 -10.06 11.29 -12.60
C ARG A 88 -9.64 10.21 -13.59
N PHE A 89 -8.79 9.27 -13.17
CA PHE A 89 -8.38 8.15 -14.02
C PHE A 89 -9.53 7.17 -14.31
N GLU A 90 -10.45 6.95 -13.36
CA GLU A 90 -11.63 6.12 -13.60
C GLU A 90 -12.56 6.73 -14.67
N ILE A 91 -12.77 8.04 -14.62
CA ILE A 91 -13.55 8.76 -15.64
C ILE A 91 -12.86 8.65 -17.01
N GLU A 92 -11.54 8.87 -17.05
CA GLU A 92 -10.77 8.79 -18.30
C GLU A 92 -10.77 7.38 -18.89
N PHE A 93 -10.63 6.36 -18.05
CA PHE A 93 -10.71 4.95 -18.47
C PHE A 93 -12.08 4.63 -19.08
N ASP A 94 -13.16 5.09 -18.44
CA ASP A 94 -14.52 4.90 -18.92
C ASP A 94 -14.71 5.54 -20.31
N GLU A 95 -14.24 6.78 -20.50
CA GLU A 95 -14.29 7.46 -21.80
C GLU A 95 -13.54 6.73 -22.92
N ILE A 96 -12.41 6.09 -22.61
CA ILE A 96 -11.62 5.33 -23.58
C ILE A 96 -12.33 4.04 -23.94
N VAL A 97 -12.79 3.28 -22.95
CA VAL A 97 -13.51 2.02 -23.17
C VAL A 97 -14.82 2.24 -23.94
N PHE A 98 -15.52 3.36 -23.70
CA PHE A 98 -16.71 3.72 -24.47
C PHE A 98 -16.41 4.17 -25.90
N LYS A 99 -15.22 4.71 -26.21
CA LYS A 99 -14.83 5.13 -27.57
C LYS A 99 -14.31 3.96 -28.43
N GLU A 100 -13.88 2.87 -27.82
CA GLU A 100 -13.33 1.70 -28.51
C GLU A 100 -14.37 0.58 -28.79
N ASN A 101 -15.63 0.76 -28.35
CA ASN A 101 -16.77 -0.13 -28.67
C ASN A 101 -17.69 0.49 -29.73
#